data_AF-A0AAW1QTL6-F1
#
_entry.id   AF-A0AAW1QTL6-F1
#
_cell.length_a   1.000
_cell.length_b   1.000
_cell.length_c   1.000
_cell.angle_alpha   90.00
_cell.angle_beta   90.00
_cell.angle_gamma   90.00
#
_symmetry.space_group_name_H-M   'P 1'
#
loop_
_entity.id
_entity.type
_entity.pdbx_description
1 polymer ?
#
loop_
_entity_poly.entity_id
_entity_poly.type
_entity_poly.pdbx_seq_one_letter_code
_entity_poly.pdbx_strand_id
1 'polypeptide(L)'
;MGEGLESKTAWPGFEKFSTVQDILDHNKILINEINANHESRLPEALARNVLLIRELNNNVAKVVELYKELSESFMQLGQEMPTQNDQQQ
;
A
#
# COMPACT_ATOMS: atom_id res chain seq x y z
N MET A 1 33.11 -21.88 -13.11
CA MET A 1 32.93 -21.23 -11.80
C MET A 1 31.92 -20.11 -11.96
N GLY A 2 30.70 -20.30 -11.44
CA GLY A 2 29.80 -19.20 -11.04
C GLY A 2 28.93 -18.52 -12.09
N GLU A 3 28.22 -19.24 -12.96
CA GLU A 3 26.97 -18.72 -13.54
C GLU A 3 25.83 -18.89 -12.54
N GLY A 4 24.91 -17.93 -12.46
CA GLY A 4 23.61 -18.11 -11.79
C GLY A 4 23.46 -17.47 -10.41
N LEU A 5 23.79 -16.19 -10.27
CA LEU A 5 22.96 -15.31 -9.44
C LEU A 5 22.08 -14.53 -10.42
N GLU A 6 21.09 -15.22 -10.99
CA GLU A 6 19.91 -14.54 -11.51
C GLU A 6 19.40 -13.68 -10.36
N SER A 7 19.64 -12.38 -10.47
CA SER A 7 19.07 -11.36 -9.62
C SER A 7 17.58 -11.68 -9.54
N LYS A 8 17.14 -12.28 -8.42
CA LYS A 8 15.74 -12.50 -8.10
C LYS A 8 15.04 -11.19 -8.42
N THR A 9 14.34 -11.15 -9.54
CA THR A 9 13.66 -9.95 -10.01
C THR A 9 12.74 -9.55 -8.88
N ALA A 10 12.99 -8.36 -8.31
CA ALA A 10 12.17 -7.87 -7.20
C ALA A 10 10.71 -7.91 -7.67
N TRP A 11 9.83 -8.46 -6.84
CA TRP A 11 8.43 -8.61 -7.20
C TRP A 11 7.86 -7.25 -7.64
N PRO A 12 7.17 -7.14 -8.79
CA PRO A 12 6.68 -5.86 -9.33
C PRO A 12 5.68 -5.12 -8.43
N GLY A 13 5.14 -5.80 -7.41
CA GLY A 13 4.31 -5.18 -6.38
C GLY A 13 5.08 -4.54 -5.22
N PHE A 14 6.40 -4.72 -5.11
CA PHE A 14 7.17 -4.30 -3.93
C PHE A 14 7.13 -2.78 -3.71
N GLU A 15 7.31 -1.99 -4.77
CA GLU A 15 7.26 -0.52 -4.68
C GLU A 15 5.85 -0.03 -4.29
N LYS A 16 4.80 -0.66 -4.85
CA LYS A 16 3.41 -0.35 -4.52
C LYS A 16 3.10 -0.69 -3.06
N PHE A 17 3.61 -1.84 -2.59
CA PHE A 17 3.49 -2.23 -1.19
C PHE A 17 4.15 -1.23 -0.26
N SER A 18 5.39 -0.81 -0.56
CA SER A 18 6.10 0.22 0.23
C SER A 18 5.33 1.54 0.25
N THR A 19 4.73 1.93 -0.87
CA THR A 19 3.91 3.14 -0.97
C THR A 19 2.64 3.04 -0.12
N VAL A 20 1.97 1.89 -0.11
CA VAL A 20 0.82 1.65 0.77
C VAL A 20 1.22 1.77 2.25
N GLN A 21 2.38 1.22 2.63
CA GLN A 21 2.86 1.33 4.02
C GLN A 21 3.10 2.78 4.42
N ASP A 22 3.74 3.58 3.57
CA ASP A 22 3.99 5.01 3.79
C ASP A 22 2.67 5.79 3.99
N ILE A 23 1.68 5.56 3.12
CA ILE A 23 0.37 6.22 3.23
C ILE A 23 -0.36 5.81 4.53
N LEU A 24 -0.28 4.54 4.92
CA LEU A 24 -0.89 4.06 6.16
C LEU A 24 -0.20 4.62 7.41
N ASP A 25 1.12 4.81 7.37
CA ASP A 25 1.85 5.48 8.44
C ASP A 25 1.41 6.94 8.57
N HIS A 26 1.31 7.64 7.44
CA HIS A 26 0.80 9.00 7.43
C HIS A 26 -0.65 9.09 7.97
N ASN A 27 -1.52 8.14 7.63
CA ASN A 27 -2.88 8.07 8.19
C ASN A 27 -2.88 7.96 9.72
N LYS A 28 -1.93 7.24 10.33
CA LYS A 28 -1.81 7.19 11.80
C LYS A 28 -1.51 8.56 12.38
N ILE A 29 -0.61 9.32 11.75
CA ILE A 29 -0.26 10.68 12.17
C ILE A 29 -1.49 11.59 12.06
N LEU A 30 -2.20 11.56 10.93
CA LEU A 30 -3.42 12.34 10.73
C LEU A 30 -4.49 12.03 11.79
N ILE A 31 -4.71 10.74 12.11
CA ILE A 31 -5.68 10.33 13.14
C ILE A 31 -5.28 10.89 14.51
N ASN A 32 -3.99 10.81 14.87
CA ASN A 32 -3.50 11.35 16.13
C ASN A 32 -3.71 12.87 16.21
N GLU A 33 -3.47 13.60 15.12
CA GLU A 33 -3.70 15.04 15.07
C GLU A 33 -5.20 15.39 15.16
N ILE A 34 -6.05 14.63 14.46
CA ILE A 34 -7.51 14.78 14.52
C ILE A 34 -8.01 14.60 15.97
N ASN A 35 -7.49 13.58 16.67
CA ASN A 35 -7.82 13.30 18.07
C ASN A 35 -7.37 14.45 18.97
N ALA A 36 -6.13 14.92 18.84
CA ALA A 36 -5.60 16.03 19.64
C ALA A 36 -6.42 17.32 19.43
N ASN A 37 -6.78 17.62 18.19
CA ASN A 37 -7.63 18.76 17.85
C ASN A 37 -9.02 18.63 18.48
N HIS A 38 -9.61 17.43 18.47
CA HIS A 38 -10.90 17.16 19.11
C HIS A 38 -10.83 17.30 20.63
N GLU A 39 -9.77 16.81 21.27
CA GLU A 39 -9.54 16.94 22.71
C GLU A 39 -9.36 18.40 23.13
N SER A 40 -8.71 19.22 22.31
CA SER A 40 -8.51 20.65 22.59
C SER A 40 -9.83 21.47 22.61
N ARG A 41 -10.85 21.00 21.87
CA ARG A 41 -12.16 21.68 21.68
C ARG A 41 -12.08 23.12 21.15
N LEU A 42 -10.93 23.52 20.61
CA LEU A 42 -10.79 24.85 20.00
C LEU A 42 -11.51 24.88 18.65
N PRO A 43 -12.32 25.91 18.35
CA PRO A 43 -13.06 25.98 17.10
C PRO A 43 -12.15 25.95 15.86
N GLU A 44 -10.98 26.57 15.94
CA GLU A 44 -9.96 26.55 14.88
C GLU A 44 -9.35 25.15 14.68
N ALA A 45 -9.17 24.38 15.75
CA ALA A 45 -8.67 23.01 15.68
C ALA A 45 -9.71 22.07 15.06
N LEU A 46 -10.98 22.21 15.45
CA LEU A 46 -12.09 21.46 14.86
C LEU A 46 -12.29 21.80 13.38
N ALA A 47 -12.10 23.07 12.98
CA ALA A 47 -12.10 23.44 11.56
C ALA A 47 -10.96 22.77 10.79
N ARG A 48 -9.76 22.65 11.39
CA ARG A 48 -8.63 21.90 10.80
C ARG A 48 -8.94 20.41 10.64
N ASN A 49 -9.68 19.79 11.56
CA ASN A 49 -10.10 18.39 11.42
C ASN A 49 -10.85 18.12 10.11
N VAL A 50 -11.61 19.08 9.58
CA VAL A 50 -12.30 18.90 8.29
C VAL A 50 -11.30 18.68 7.16
N LEU A 51 -10.17 19.40 7.17
CA LEU A 51 -9.12 19.26 6.17
C LEU A 51 -8.34 17.95 6.37
N LEU A 52 -7.95 17.64 7.60
CA LEU A 52 -7.24 16.40 7.93
C LEU A 52 -8.05 15.14 7.60
N ILE A 53 -9.37 15.15 7.85
CA ILE A 53 -10.26 14.04 7.50
C ILE A 53 -10.39 13.91 5.98
N ARG A 54 -10.43 15.02 5.22
CA ARG A 54 -10.42 14.95 3.76
C ARG A 54 -9.14 14.33 3.23
N GLU A 55 -8.00 14.70 3.80
CA GLU A 55 -6.71 14.11 3.45
C GLU A 55 -6.67 12.62 3.77
N LEU A 56 -7.11 12.23 4.96
CA LEU A 56 -7.23 10.84 5.37
C LEU A 56 -8.13 10.04 4.41
N ASN A 57 -9.27 10.60 3.99
CA ASN A 57 -10.17 9.95 3.04
C ASN A 57 -9.53 9.79 1.66
N ASN A 58 -8.76 10.77 1.19
CA ASN A 58 -8.02 10.68 -0.07
C ASN A 58 -6.94 9.58 0.01
N ASN A 59 -6.23 9.51 1.14
CA ASN A 59 -5.25 8.46 1.39
C ASN A 59 -5.88 7.07 1.39
N VAL A 60 -7.05 6.90 2.02
CA VAL A 60 -7.81 5.63 1.97
C VAL A 60 -8.20 5.27 0.54
N ALA A 61 -8.71 6.22 -0.25
CA ALA A 61 -9.05 5.97 -1.65
C ALA A 61 -7.83 5.53 -2.47
N LYS A 62 -6.68 6.18 -2.27
CA LYS A 62 -5.41 5.83 -2.93
C LYS A 62 -4.91 4.45 -2.51
N VAL A 63 -5.01 4.08 -1.23
CA VAL A 63 -4.65 2.73 -0.75
C VAL A 63 -5.52 1.67 -1.41
N VAL A 64 -6.82 1.91 -1.56
CA VAL A 64 -7.73 0.97 -2.24
C VAL A 64 -7.31 0.74 -3.69
N GLU A 65 -6.95 1.81 -4.42
CA GLU A 65 -6.45 1.71 -5.80
C GLU A 65 -5.14 0.93 -5.88
N LEU A 66 -4.15 1.29 -5.06
CA LEU A 66 -2.86 0.60 -5.02
C LEU A 66 -2.98 -0.87 -4.62
N TYR A 67 -3.94 -1.22 -3.75
CA TYR A 67 -4.18 -2.61 -3.36
C TYR A 67 -4.73 -3.45 -4.51
N LYS A 68 -5.53 -2.85 -5.40
CA LYS A 68 -6.00 -3.52 -6.62
C LYS A 68 -4.81 -3.86 -7.52
N GLU A 69 -3.94 -2.90 -7.78
CA GLU A 69 -2.72 -3.11 -8.58
C GLU A 69 -1.76 -4.13 -7.92
N LEU A 70 -1.69 -4.12 -6.59
CA LEU A 70 -0.90 -5.06 -5.81
C LEU A 70 -1.42 -6.50 -5.99
N SER A 71 -2.74 -6.67 -5.93
CA SER A 71 -3.41 -7.95 -6.17
C SER A 71 -3.15 -8.47 -7.59
N GLU A 72 -3.23 -7.60 -8.59
CA GLU A 72 -2.88 -7.93 -9.98
C GLU A 72 -1.41 -8.36 -10.13
N SER A 73 -0.50 -7.63 -9.48
CA SER A 73 0.94 -7.95 -9.45
C SER A 73 1.21 -9.30 -8.75
N PHE A 74 0.38 -9.70 -7.78
CA PHE A 74 0.48 -10.99 -7.11
C PHE A 74 -0.04 -12.14 -7.99
N MET A 75 -1.14 -11.93 -8.72
CA MET A 75 -1.69 -12.95 -9.64
C MET A 75 -0.71 -13.29 -10.77
N GLN A 76 0.04 -12.31 -11.27
CA GLN A 76 1.05 -12.52 -12.32
C GLN A 76 2.12 -13.52 -11.88
N LEU A 77 2.62 -13.41 -10.63
CA LEU A 77 3.58 -14.36 -10.06
C LEU A 77 3.04 -15.81 -10.05
N GLY A 78 1.73 -15.98 -9.84
CA GLY A 78 1.08 -17.28 -9.85
C GLY A 78 0.91 -17.90 -11.23
N GLN A 79 0.83 -17.08 -12.29
CA GLN A 79 0.72 -17.55 -13.68
C GLN A 79 2.07 -17.94 -14.30
N GLU A 80 3.18 -17.41 -13.77
CA GLU A 80 4.53 -17.71 -14.25
C GLU A 80 5.10 -19.04 -13.71
N MET A 81 4.36 -19.78 -12.88
CA MET A 81 4.74 -21.14 -12.51
C MET A 81 4.34 -22.12 -13.62
N PRO A 82 5.29 -22.75 -14.35
CA PRO A 82 4.95 -23.82 -15.27
C PRO A 82 4.39 -24.98 -14.45
N THR A 83 3.14 -25.36 -14.71
CA THR A 83 2.62 -26.65 -14.29
C THR A 83 3.44 -27.73 -15.01
N GLN A 84 4.46 -28.26 -14.34
CA GLN A 84 5.15 -29.49 -14.74
C GLN A 84 4.14 -30.64 -14.69
N ASN A 85 3.38 -30.86 -15.77
CA ASN A 85 2.66 -32.12 -15.93
C ASN A 85 2.38 -32.55 -17.37
N ASP A 86 3.06 -31.97 -18.37
CA ASP A 86 2.94 -32.41 -19.76
C ASP A 86 4.31 -32.91 -20.25
N GLN A 87 4.72 -34.10 -19.80
CA GLN A 87 5.68 -35.01 -20.47
C GLN A 87 6.02 -36.20 -19.56
N GLN A 88 5.12 -37.18 -19.54
CA GLN A 88 5.49 -38.60 -19.45
C GLN A 88 4.61 -39.32 -20.47
N GLN A 89 5.13 -39.38 -21.70
CA GLN A 89 4.80 -40.44 -22.66
C GLN A 89 5.60 -41.69 -22.29
#